data_AF-A0A561TCL2-F1
#
_entry.id   AF-A0A561TCL2-F1
#
_cell.length_a   1.000
_cell.length_b   1.000
_cell.length_c   1.000
_cell.angle_alpha   90.00
_cell.angle_beta   90.00
_cell.angle_gamma   90.00
#
_symmetry.space_group_name_H-M   'P 1'
#
loop_
_entity.id
_entity.type
_entity.pdbx_description
1 polymer ?
#
loop_
_entity_poly.entity_id
_entity_poly.type
_entity_poly.pdbx_seq_one_letter_code
_entity_poly.pdbx_strand_id
1 'polypeptide(L)'
;MSLKESREEYLKQMQSWDPEGTHWSSELCTMSKSGAGKNAVLRIEFGPSSTPFDFDSKGSEGTTTLVNSDVRLHQVKDHREVTHYGIYVKCKMPGTPPHQASRTPLAGVLTDTLTENTSTEAHVTYLLRSTRAVVKSLECENKPTVPVSYPAPKQ
;
A
#
# COMPACT_ATOMS: atom_id res chain seq x y z
N MET A 1 11.48 10.30 -5.98
CA MET A 1 10.71 10.09 -7.22
C MET A 1 9.46 10.97 -7.16
N SER A 2 9.08 11.57 -8.28
CA SER A 2 7.84 12.35 -8.41
C SER A 2 6.63 11.44 -8.65
N LEU A 3 5.41 11.91 -8.32
CA LEU A 3 4.18 11.15 -8.55
C LEU A 3 3.93 10.82 -10.03
N LYS A 4 4.45 11.65 -10.95
CA LYS A 4 4.37 11.41 -12.39
C LYS A 4 5.24 10.23 -12.81
N GLU A 5 6.49 10.18 -12.35
CA GLU A 5 7.40 9.06 -12.60
C GLU A 5 6.84 7.76 -12.01
N SER A 6 6.26 7.81 -10.81
CA SER A 6 5.59 6.65 -10.21
C SER A 6 4.40 6.15 -11.03
N ARG A 7 3.63 7.06 -11.64
CA ARG A 7 2.50 6.70 -12.52
C ARG A 7 2.98 6.00 -13.79
N GLU A 8 3.99 6.56 -14.46
CA GLU A 8 4.53 6.00 -15.70
C GLU A 8 5.10 4.60 -15.46
N GLU A 9 5.82 4.42 -14.35
CA GLU A 9 6.38 3.13 -13.98
C GLU A 9 5.28 2.11 -13.60
N TYR A 10 4.27 2.52 -12.84
CA TYR A 10 3.12 1.67 -12.54
C TYR A 10 2.39 1.22 -13.81
N LEU A 11 2.16 2.14 -14.76
CA LEU A 11 1.53 1.82 -16.04
C LEU A 11 2.34 0.80 -16.83
N LYS A 12 3.66 0.97 -16.90
CA LYS A 12 4.56 0.06 -17.60
C LYS A 12 4.47 -1.37 -17.05
N GLN A 13 4.43 -1.52 -15.73
CA GLN A 13 4.29 -2.82 -15.06
C GLN A 13 2.91 -3.46 -15.28
N MET A 14 1.86 -2.65 -15.41
CA MET A 14 0.51 -3.16 -15.70
C MET A 14 0.28 -3.53 -17.16
N GLN A 15 0.94 -2.83 -18.09
CA GLN A 15 0.81 -3.11 -19.53
C GLN A 15 1.48 -4.43 -19.92
N SER A 16 2.58 -4.80 -19.27
CA SER A 16 3.25 -6.09 -19.52
C SER A 16 2.54 -7.30 -18.89
N TRP A 17 1.37 -7.08 -18.25
CA TRP A 17 0.53 -8.05 -17.52
C TRP A 17 1.19 -9.43 -17.35
N ASP A 18 1.88 -9.60 -16.22
CA ASP A 18 2.37 -10.90 -15.77
C ASP A 18 1.93 -11.09 -14.32
N PRO A 19 0.91 -11.92 -14.05
CA PRO A 19 0.44 -12.16 -12.68
C PRO A 19 1.46 -12.90 -11.81
N GLU A 20 2.47 -13.52 -12.43
CA GLU A 20 3.57 -14.21 -11.74
C GLU A 20 4.87 -13.36 -11.77
N GLY A 21 4.82 -12.16 -12.36
CA GLY A 21 5.98 -11.30 -12.54
C GLY A 21 6.41 -10.64 -11.24
N THR A 22 7.72 -10.44 -11.07
CA THR A 22 8.26 -9.65 -9.96
C THR A 22 7.81 -8.20 -10.10
N HIS A 23 6.91 -7.76 -9.24
CA HIS A 23 6.44 -6.38 -9.21
C HIS A 23 7.41 -5.50 -8.40
N TRP A 24 7.80 -4.34 -8.96
CA TRP A 24 8.66 -3.39 -8.27
C TRP A 24 7.82 -2.43 -7.42
N SER A 25 8.15 -2.33 -6.13
CA SER A 25 7.66 -1.23 -5.30
C SER A 25 8.33 0.07 -5.73
N SER A 26 7.52 1.09 -5.98
CA SER A 26 7.94 2.46 -6.15
C SER A 26 8.02 3.12 -4.78
N GLU A 27 9.25 3.37 -4.30
CA GLU A 27 9.46 4.15 -3.07
C GLU A 27 9.03 5.61 -3.30
N LEU A 28 7.99 6.05 -2.59
CA LEU A 28 7.51 7.43 -2.70
C LEU A 28 8.19 8.36 -1.71
N CYS A 29 8.42 7.88 -0.49
CA CYS A 29 9.00 8.68 0.58
C CYS A 29 9.83 7.79 1.52
N THR A 30 11.08 8.19 1.75
CA THR A 30 11.97 7.55 2.70
C THR A 30 12.67 8.62 3.52
N MET A 31 12.55 8.54 4.84
CA MET A 31 13.32 9.31 5.81
C MET A 31 14.13 8.32 6.64
N SER A 32 15.43 8.54 6.76
CA SER A 32 16.30 7.65 7.51
C SER A 32 17.21 8.42 8.45
N LYS A 33 17.56 7.77 9.56
CA LYS A 33 18.59 8.23 10.49
C LYS A 33 19.63 7.11 10.64
N SER A 34 20.87 7.43 10.29
CA SER A 34 22.02 6.55 10.51
C SER A 34 22.82 7.04 11.73
N GLY A 35 23.07 6.14 12.67
CA GLY A 35 23.92 6.37 13.85
C GLY A 35 24.52 5.04 14.33
N ALA A 36 25.47 5.09 15.28
CA ALA A 36 26.28 3.98 15.78
C ALA A 36 25.54 2.62 15.88
N GLY A 37 25.50 1.87 14.77
CA GLY A 37 24.92 0.53 14.66
C GLY A 37 23.40 0.43 14.49
N LYS A 38 22.63 1.53 14.40
CA LYS A 38 21.17 1.48 14.19
C LYS A 38 20.75 2.37 13.02
N ASN A 39 20.20 1.74 11.99
CA ASN A 39 19.50 2.43 10.90
C ASN A 39 18.01 2.44 11.23
N ALA A 40 17.48 3.62 11.52
CA ALA A 40 16.05 3.83 11.73
C ALA A 40 15.44 4.45 10.47
N VAL A 41 14.25 4.01 10.07
CA VAL A 41 13.62 4.43 8.82
C VAL A 41 12.12 4.66 8.99
N LEU A 42 11.62 5.75 8.42
CA LEU A 42 10.22 5.93 8.06
C LEU A 42 10.14 5.84 6.54
N ARG A 43 9.45 4.84 6.02
CA ARG A 43 9.33 4.59 4.58
C ARG A 43 7.89 4.32 4.18
N ILE A 44 7.49 4.89 3.05
CA ILE A 44 6.22 4.61 2.39
C ILE A 44 6.49 4.24 0.93
N GLU A 45 6.01 3.08 0.54
CA GLU A 45 6.17 2.50 -0.79
C GLU A 45 4.81 2.20 -1.39
N PHE A 46 4.68 2.30 -2.72
CA PHE A 46 3.49 1.90 -3.46
C PHE A 46 3.86 1.10 -4.70
N GLY A 47 3.03 0.15 -5.09
CA GLY A 47 3.28 -0.64 -6.29
C GLY A 47 2.14 -1.62 -6.58
N PRO A 48 2.23 -2.37 -7.67
CA PRO A 48 1.29 -3.44 -7.93
C PRO A 48 1.50 -4.59 -6.94
N SER A 49 0.41 -5.10 -6.41
CA SER A 49 0.40 -6.23 -5.48
C SER A 49 0.50 -7.56 -6.23
N SER A 50 1.39 -8.46 -5.81
CA SER A 50 1.34 -9.87 -6.21
C SER A 50 0.22 -10.64 -5.51
N THR A 51 -0.36 -10.07 -4.46
CA THR A 51 -1.49 -10.65 -3.73
C THR A 51 -2.81 -10.11 -4.29
N PRO A 52 -3.75 -10.98 -4.71
CA PRO A 52 -5.10 -10.59 -5.11
C PRO A 52 -5.84 -9.87 -3.99
N PHE A 53 -6.81 -9.01 -4.32
CA PHE A 53 -7.55 -8.21 -3.34
C PHE A 53 -8.39 -9.06 -2.38
N ASP A 54 -8.87 -10.22 -2.80
CA ASP A 54 -9.72 -11.12 -2.02
C ASP A 54 -8.94 -12.07 -1.10
N PHE A 55 -7.63 -11.86 -0.93
CA PHE A 55 -6.79 -12.68 -0.05
C PHE A 55 -7.40 -12.91 1.32
N ASP A 56 -7.40 -14.17 1.75
CA ASP A 56 -7.98 -14.57 3.03
C ASP A 56 -7.08 -14.12 4.19
N SER A 57 -7.71 -13.61 5.25
CA SER A 57 -7.04 -13.37 6.53
C SER A 57 -6.66 -14.68 7.24
N LYS A 58 -7.24 -15.81 6.80
CA LYS A 58 -7.00 -17.15 7.34
C LYS A 58 -5.81 -17.80 6.64
N GLY A 59 -4.62 -17.26 6.86
CA GLY A 59 -3.37 -17.83 6.33
C GLY A 59 -2.22 -16.83 6.23
N SER A 60 -2.53 -15.54 6.15
CA SER A 60 -1.53 -14.48 6.23
C SER A 60 -1.15 -14.22 7.70
N GLU A 61 0.14 -14.24 8.03
CA GLU A 61 0.64 -13.65 9.28
C GLU A 61 0.13 -12.19 9.36
N GLY A 62 -0.61 -11.83 10.40
CA GLY A 62 -1.11 -10.48 10.60
C GLY A 62 -2.63 -10.31 10.69
N THR A 63 -3.07 -9.06 10.78
CA THR A 63 -4.48 -8.64 10.90
C THR A 63 -4.91 -7.94 9.64
N THR A 64 -5.92 -8.48 8.95
CA THR A 64 -6.55 -7.85 7.78
C THR A 64 -7.89 -7.25 8.15
N THR A 65 -8.10 -5.98 7.80
CA THR A 65 -9.36 -5.25 8.02
C THR A 65 -9.95 -4.83 6.68
N LEU A 66 -11.15 -5.32 6.37
CA LEU A 66 -11.92 -4.83 5.24
C LEU A 66 -12.50 -3.45 5.59
N VAL A 67 -12.01 -2.42 4.92
CA VAL A 67 -12.44 -1.04 5.17
C VAL A 67 -13.72 -0.71 4.40
N ASN A 68 -13.76 -1.10 3.13
CA ASN A 68 -14.93 -1.02 2.26
C ASN A 68 -14.72 -1.97 1.05
N SER A 69 -15.56 -1.88 0.01
CA SER A 69 -15.46 -2.73 -1.20
C SER A 69 -14.17 -2.55 -2.01
N ASP A 70 -13.50 -1.41 -1.84
CA ASP A 70 -12.36 -0.96 -2.64
C ASP A 70 -11.04 -1.00 -1.88
N VAL A 71 -11.09 -1.02 -0.55
CA VAL A 71 -9.93 -0.87 0.33
C VAL A 71 -9.88 -1.94 1.40
N ARG A 72 -8.69 -2.54 1.54
CA ARG A 72 -8.31 -3.40 2.67
C ARG A 72 -7.07 -2.85 3.34
N LEU A 73 -7.01 -2.97 4.65
CA LEU A 73 -5.82 -2.72 5.44
C LEU A 73 -5.26 -4.05 5.92
N HIS A 74 -3.94 -4.13 6.04
CA HIS A 74 -3.24 -5.30 6.55
C HIS A 74 -2.14 -4.84 7.50
N GLN A 75 -1.99 -5.49 8.65
CA GLN A 75 -0.96 -5.18 9.62
C GLN A 75 -0.23 -6.46 9.97
N VAL A 76 1.07 -6.49 9.76
CA VAL A 76 1.90 -7.67 10.01
C VAL A 76 3.19 -7.23 10.71
N LYS A 77 3.68 -8.06 11.63
CA LYS A 77 5.00 -7.89 12.21
C LYS A 77 6.00 -8.77 11.49
N ASP A 78 7.17 -8.23 11.19
CA ASP A 78 8.28 -9.04 10.70
C ASP A 78 8.98 -9.82 11.84
N HIS A 79 9.96 -10.65 11.46
CA HIS A 79 10.82 -11.40 12.38
C HIS A 79 11.63 -10.53 13.37
N ARG A 80 11.66 -9.21 13.19
CA ARG A 80 12.33 -8.23 14.06
C ARG A 80 11.33 -7.43 14.90
N GLU A 81 10.07 -7.86 14.97
CA GLU A 81 8.97 -7.20 15.66
C GLU A 81 8.61 -5.81 15.08
N VAL A 82 9.07 -5.48 13.88
CA VAL A 82 8.70 -4.23 13.19
C VAL A 82 7.32 -4.41 12.59
N THR A 83 6.41 -3.48 12.91
CA THR A 83 5.06 -3.50 12.34
C THR A 83 5.04 -2.82 10.97
N HIS A 84 4.57 -3.55 9.97
CA HIS A 84 4.30 -3.05 8.63
C HIS A 84 2.80 -2.79 8.47
N TYR A 85 2.47 -1.57 8.05
CA TYR A 85 1.10 -1.16 7.78
C TYR A 85 0.87 -1.18 6.26
N GLY A 86 0.12 -2.16 5.78
CA GLY A 86 -0.26 -2.35 4.40
C GLY A 86 -1.65 -1.80 4.07
N ILE A 87 -1.82 -1.32 2.84
CA ILE A 87 -3.10 -0.95 2.25
C ILE A 87 -3.18 -1.55 0.84
N TYR A 88 -4.34 -2.10 0.51
CA TYR A 88 -4.64 -2.64 -0.81
C TYR A 88 -5.86 -1.92 -1.36
N VAL A 89 -5.76 -1.40 -2.57
CA VAL A 89 -6.82 -0.64 -3.25
C VAL A 89 -7.12 -1.25 -4.60
N LYS A 90 -8.40 -1.48 -4.88
CA LYS A 90 -8.89 -1.77 -6.23
C LYS A 90 -8.74 -0.54 -7.12
N CYS A 91 -7.55 -0.30 -7.63
CA CYS A 91 -7.31 0.72 -8.66
C CYS A 91 -7.20 0.04 -10.02
N LYS A 92 -8.18 0.28 -10.90
CA LYS A 92 -8.12 -0.15 -12.30
C LYS A 92 -7.49 0.94 -13.15
N MET A 93 -6.31 0.69 -13.71
CA MET A 93 -5.65 1.67 -14.59
C MET A 93 -6.33 1.75 -15.97
N PRO A 94 -6.35 2.93 -16.61
CA PRO A 94 -6.83 3.05 -17.98
C PRO A 94 -6.15 2.10 -18.95
N GLY A 95 -6.94 1.43 -19.80
CA GLY A 95 -6.43 0.49 -20.82
C GLY A 95 -5.95 -0.88 -20.29
N THR A 96 -6.18 -1.19 -19.01
CA THR A 96 -5.86 -2.51 -18.43
C THR A 96 -7.04 -3.49 -18.45
N PRO A 97 -6.79 -4.81 -18.35
CA PRO A 97 -7.85 -5.83 -18.36
C PRO A 97 -8.91 -5.63 -17.24
N PRO A 98 -10.17 -6.06 -17.46
CA PRO A 98 -11.27 -5.84 -16.50
C PRO A 98 -11.00 -6.33 -15.07
N HIS A 99 -10.22 -7.40 -14.91
CA HIS A 99 -9.95 -8.03 -13.61
C HIS A 99 -8.68 -7.51 -12.91
N GLN A 100 -7.98 -6.52 -13.50
CA GLN A 100 -6.72 -5.97 -12.95
C GLN A 100 -6.85 -5.58 -11.48
N ALA A 101 -7.83 -4.75 -11.17
CA ALA A 101 -7.99 -4.21 -9.83
C ALA A 101 -8.21 -5.27 -8.74
N SER A 102 -8.76 -6.43 -9.11
CA SER A 102 -8.98 -7.54 -8.17
C SER A 102 -7.80 -8.50 -8.09
N ARG A 103 -7.07 -8.74 -9.19
CA ARG A 103 -5.95 -9.69 -9.21
C ARG A 103 -4.61 -9.07 -8.82
N THR A 104 -4.41 -7.81 -9.18
CA THR A 104 -3.17 -7.06 -8.96
C THR A 104 -3.56 -5.66 -8.44
N PRO A 105 -4.13 -5.55 -7.24
CA PRO A 105 -4.50 -4.26 -6.67
C PRO A 105 -3.29 -3.37 -6.47
N LEU A 106 -3.51 -2.06 -6.32
CA LEU A 106 -2.49 -1.16 -5.82
C LEU A 106 -2.21 -1.51 -4.36
N ALA A 107 -0.96 -1.86 -4.03
CA ALA A 107 -0.48 -2.01 -2.68
C ALA A 107 0.29 -0.75 -2.25
N GLY A 108 0.16 -0.40 -0.97
CA GLY A 108 1.03 0.56 -0.29
C GLY A 108 1.48 0.00 1.06
N VAL A 109 2.72 0.26 1.45
CA VAL A 109 3.27 -0.20 2.74
C VAL A 109 3.96 0.97 3.43
N LEU A 110 3.61 1.19 4.69
CA LEU A 110 4.31 2.07 5.61
C LEU A 110 5.11 1.23 6.61
N THR A 111 6.40 1.53 6.72
CA THR A 111 7.31 0.98 7.72
C THR A 111 7.86 2.13 8.55
N ASP A 112 7.73 2.07 9.87
CA ASP A 112 8.28 3.08 10.77
C ASP A 112 9.05 2.43 11.92
N THR A 113 10.37 2.61 11.90
CA THR A 113 11.29 2.32 13.01
C THR A 113 11.99 3.59 13.50
N LEU A 114 11.62 4.75 12.95
CA LEU A 114 12.20 6.05 13.25
C LEU A 114 11.41 6.79 14.32
N THR A 115 10.08 6.69 14.30
CA THR A 115 9.21 7.35 15.26
C THR A 115 8.71 6.32 16.28
N GLU A 116 9.49 6.13 17.35
CA GLU A 116 9.23 5.09 18.36
C GLU A 116 7.90 5.26 19.14
N ASN A 117 7.11 6.32 18.89
CA ASN A 117 5.93 6.70 19.69
C ASN A 117 4.68 7.07 18.87
N THR A 118 4.59 6.69 17.60
CA THR A 118 3.41 6.97 16.78
C THR A 118 2.38 5.84 16.90
N SER A 119 1.12 6.18 17.16
CA SER A 119 0.05 5.18 17.32
C SER A 119 -0.28 4.49 15.98
N THR A 120 -0.82 3.27 16.04
CA THR A 120 -1.37 2.58 14.85
C THR A 120 -2.36 3.46 14.08
N GLU A 121 -3.23 4.19 14.79
CA GLU A 121 -4.19 5.11 14.17
C GLU A 121 -3.49 6.21 13.37
N ALA A 122 -2.41 6.79 13.90
CA ALA A 122 -1.64 7.81 13.23
C ALA A 122 -0.92 7.24 11.98
N HIS A 123 -0.25 6.10 12.11
CA HIS A 123 0.38 5.42 10.97
C HIS A 123 -0.61 5.11 9.84
N VAL A 124 -1.76 4.52 10.18
CA VAL A 124 -2.78 4.19 9.18
C VAL A 124 -3.39 5.45 8.58
N THR A 125 -3.57 6.53 9.36
CA THR A 125 -4.03 7.81 8.84
C THR A 125 -3.05 8.41 7.84
N TYR A 126 -1.74 8.34 8.11
CA TYR A 126 -0.72 8.77 7.15
C TYR A 126 -0.75 7.92 5.88
N LEU A 127 -0.84 6.60 6.02
CA LEU A 127 -0.94 5.69 4.89
C LEU A 127 -2.16 6.01 4.02
N LEU A 128 -3.35 6.16 4.60
CA LEU A 128 -4.59 6.52 3.90
C LEU A 128 -4.47 7.84 3.15
N ARG A 129 -3.87 8.87 3.77
CA ARG A 129 -3.64 10.18 3.13
C ARG A 129 -2.72 10.05 1.92
N SER A 130 -1.60 9.35 2.06
CA SER A 130 -0.66 9.09 0.96
C SER A 130 -1.33 8.31 -0.17
N THR A 131 -2.09 7.26 0.15
CA THR A 131 -2.82 6.45 -0.84
C THR A 131 -3.81 7.27 -1.65
N ARG A 132 -4.51 8.23 -1.03
CA ARG A 132 -5.41 9.13 -1.75
C ARG A 132 -4.69 9.97 -2.79
N ALA A 133 -3.49 10.47 -2.47
CA ALA A 133 -2.68 11.22 -3.41
C ALA A 133 -2.25 10.33 -4.59
N VAL A 134 -1.84 9.09 -4.30
CA VAL A 134 -1.45 8.10 -5.33
C VAL A 134 -2.62 7.73 -6.22
N VAL A 135 -3.76 7.30 -5.66
CA VAL A 135 -4.99 6.96 -6.40
C VAL A 135 -5.43 8.12 -7.29
N LYS A 136 -5.37 9.36 -6.78
CA LYS A 136 -5.67 10.56 -7.58
C LYS A 136 -4.70 10.74 -8.74
N SER A 137 -3.41 10.48 -8.53
CA SER A 137 -2.37 10.58 -9.56
C SER A 137 -2.49 9.49 -10.63
N LEU A 138 -2.89 8.28 -10.23
CA LEU A 138 -3.04 7.13 -11.11
C LEU A 138 -4.27 7.22 -12.02
N GLU A 139 -5.25 8.06 -11.67
CA GLU A 139 -6.48 8.26 -12.47
C GLU A 139 -7.23 6.94 -12.74
N CYS A 140 -7.37 6.11 -11.70
CA CYS A 140 -8.06 4.82 -11.80
C CYS A 140 -9.49 4.99 -12.39
N GLU A 141 -9.83 4.20 -13.40
CA GLU A 141 -11.12 4.29 -14.11
C GLU A 141 -12.32 4.05 -13.17
N ASN A 142 -12.15 3.13 -12.22
CA ASN A 142 -13.20 2.72 -11.29
C ASN A 142 -13.33 3.63 -10.05
N LYS A 143 -12.51 4.69 -9.95
CA LYS A 143 -12.59 5.73 -8.90
C LYS A 143 -12.75 5.16 -7.47
N PRO A 144 -11.81 4.34 -6.97
CA PRO A 144 -11.94 3.68 -5.68
C PRO A 144 -12.06 4.69 -4.52
N THR A 145 -12.89 4.35 -3.53
CA THR A 145 -13.11 5.22 -2.37
C THR A 145 -12.13 4.90 -1.24
N VAL A 146 -11.11 5.75 -1.08
CA VAL A 146 -10.14 5.63 0.04
C VAL A 146 -10.54 6.58 1.18
N PRO A 147 -10.81 6.07 2.40
CA PRO A 147 -11.21 6.90 3.53
C PRO A 147 -10.17 7.93 3.96
N VAL A 148 -10.64 8.98 4.64
CA VAL A 148 -9.81 10.11 5.10
C VAL A 148 -9.05 9.82 6.39
N SER A 149 -9.54 8.87 7.17
CA SER A 149 -9.03 8.47 8.48
C SER A 149 -9.32 6.99 8.73
N TYR A 150 -8.64 6.43 9.72
CA TYR A 150 -8.89 5.07 10.16
C TYR A 150 -10.37 4.89 10.53
N PRO A 151 -11.11 3.97 9.90
CA PRO A 151 -12.46 3.67 10.34
C PRO A 151 -12.34 3.04 11.73
N ALA A 152 -13.00 3.64 12.73
CA ALA A 152 -13.14 2.98 14.02
C ALA A 152 -13.70 1.56 13.81
N PRO A 153 -13.22 0.55 14.55
CA PRO A 153 -13.83 -0.77 14.51
C PRO A 153 -15.33 -0.62 14.77
N LYS A 154 -16.18 -1.18 13.90
CA LYS A 154 -17.60 -1.30 14.22
C LYS A 154 -17.70 -2.23 15.42
N GLN A 155 -18.09 -1.67 16.57
CA GLN A 155 -18.49 -2.43 17.76
C GLN A 155 -19.72 -3.29 17.45
#